data_AF-E3PXL9-F1
#
_entry.id   AF-E3PXL9-F1
#
_cell.length_a   1.000
_cell.length_b   1.000
_cell.length_c   1.000
_cell.angle_alpha   90.00
_cell.angle_beta   90.00
_cell.angle_gamma   90.00
#
_symmetry.space_group_name_H-M   'P 1'
#
loop_
_entity.id
_entity.type
_entity.pdbx_description
1 polymer ?
#
loop_
_entity_poly.entity_id
_entity_poly.type
_entity_poly.pdbx_seq_one_letter_code
_entity_poly.pdbx_strand_id
1 'polypeptide(L)' 'MANLIVFIIIALIVTASIRKIVIEKKNGAKCIGCPSSGKSNCNCNFK' A
#
# COMPACT_ATOMS: atom_id res chain seq x y z
N MET A 1 -9.73 26.83 12.85
CA MET A 1 -8.38 26.87 12.23
C MET A 1 -7.53 25.67 12.62
N ALA A 2 -7.29 25.42 13.92
CA ALA A 2 -6.49 24.29 14.39
C ALA A 2 -6.98 22.91 13.90
N ASN A 3 -8.30 22.66 13.93
CA ASN A 3 -8.88 21.38 13.49
C ASN A 3 -8.63 21.08 12.00
N LEU A 4 -8.56 22.12 11.15
CA LEU A 4 -8.27 21.97 9.72
C LEU A 4 -6.82 21.50 9.50
N ILE A 5 -5.88 22.10 10.24
CA ILE A 5 -4.46 21.74 10.18
C ILE A 5 -4.26 20.29 10.64
N VAL A 6 -4.89 19.90 11.75
CA VAL A 6 -4.83 18.52 12.25
C VAL A 6 -5.37 17.54 11.21
N PHE A 7 -6.48 17.86 10.55
CA PHE A 7 -7.06 17.01 9.51
C PHE A 7 -6.12 16.82 8.30
N ILE A 8 -5.45 17.89 7.85
CA ILE A 8 -4.50 17.84 6.73
C ILE A 8 -3.30 16.96 7.07
N ILE A 9 -2.77 17.06 8.29
CA ILE A 9 -1.63 16.24 8.73
C ILE A 9 -2.00 14.74 8.72
N ILE A 10 -3.16 14.39 9.28
CA ILE A 10 -3.64 13.01 9.30
C ILE A 10 -3.84 12.50 7.86
N ALA A 11 -4.47 13.29 6.99
CA ALA A 11 -4.68 12.92 5.61
C ALA A 11 -3.35 12.70 4.85
N LEU A 12 -2.32 13.51 5.10
CA LEU A 12 -0.99 13.34 4.52
C LEU A 12 -0.34 12.01 4.93
N ILE A 13 -0.40 11.66 6.21
CA ILE A 13 0.17 10.40 6.72
C ILE A 13 -0.56 9.20 6.09
N VAL A 14 -1.89 9.22 6.12
CA VAL A 14 -2.72 8.14 5.56
C VAL A 14 -2.48 7.97 4.07
N THR A 15 -2.45 9.07 3.31
CA THR A 15 -2.22 9.01 1.86
C THR A 15 -0.80 8.55 1.51
N ALA A 16 0.21 8.90 2.31
CA ALA A 16 1.57 8.41 2.10
C ALA A 16 1.67 6.89 2.28
N SER A 17 1.03 6.34 3.33
CA SER A 17 0.95 4.89 3.56
C SER A 17 0.20 4.17 2.43
N ILE A 18 -0.95 4.70 2.00
CA ILE A 18 -1.75 4.11 0.92
C ILE A 18 -1.00 4.17 -0.42
N ARG A 19 -0.27 5.26 -0.71
CA ARG A 19 0.48 5.39 -1.98
C ARG A 19 1.50 4.28 -2.17
N LYS A 20 2.25 3.91 -1.13
CA LYS A 20 3.18 2.77 -1.18
C LYS A 20 2.44 1.48 -1.57
N ILE A 21 1.30 1.23 -0.91
CA ILE A 21 0.47 0.05 -1.16
C ILE A 21 -0.07 0.04 -2.60
N VAL A 22 -0.56 1.18 -3.09
CA VAL A 22 -1.14 1.30 -4.44
C VAL A 22 -0.09 1.21 -5.53
N ILE A 23 1.10 1.78 -5.34
CA ILE A 23 2.19 1.70 -6.32
C ILE A 23 2.68 0.26 -6.46
N GLU A 24 2.91 -0.43 -5.33
CA GLU A 24 3.28 -1.86 -5.31
C GLU A 24 2.18 -2.69 -5.99
N LYS A 25 0.90 -2.42 -5.66
CA LYS A 25 -0.26 -3.11 -6.26
C LYS A 25 -0.40 -2.85 -7.76
N LYS A 26 -0.09 -1.64 -8.23
CA LYS A 26 -0.19 -1.22 -9.63
C LYS A 26 0.96 -1.78 -10.48
N ASN A 27 2.14 -1.97 -9.89
CA ASN A 27 3.31 -2.53 -10.58
C ASN A 27 3.29 -4.06 -10.70
N GLY A 28 2.18 -4.72 -10.36
CA GLY A 28 2.00 -6.16 -10.53
C GLY A 28 2.28 -6.99 -9.27
N ALA A 29 2.72 -6.36 -8.17
CA ALA A 29 2.79 -7.01 -6.86
C ALA A 29 1.39 -7.04 -6.24
N LYS A 30 0.58 -8.02 -6.66
CA LYS A 30 -0.76 -8.26 -6.10
C LYS A 30 -0.70 -8.58 -4.59
N CYS A 31 0.47 -8.98 -4.09
CA CYS A 31 0.74 -9.32 -2.69
C CYS A 31 1.98 -8.57 -2.20
N ILE A 32 1.80 -7.58 -1.32
CA ILE A 32 2.90 -6.88 -0.63
C ILE A 32 3.62 -7.89 0.27
N GLY A 33 4.93 -8.05 0.09
CA GLY A 33 5.77 -8.94 0.90
C GLY A 33 5.94 -10.37 0.38
N CYS A 34 5.37 -10.74 -0.78
CA CYS A 34 5.60 -12.07 -1.37
C CYS A 34 6.68 -11.95 -2.48
N PRO A 35 7.88 -12.56 -2.32
CA PRO A 35 9.02 -12.41 -3.24
C PRO A 35 8.79 -13.02 -4.64
N SER A 36 7.65 -13.68 -4.85
CA SER A 36 7.26 -14.29 -6.13
C SER A 36 6.07 -13.53 -6.74
N SER A 37 6.28 -12.26 -7.08
CA SER A 37 5.27 -11.46 -7.78
C SER A 37 5.29 -11.78 -9.28
N GLY A 38 4.54 -12.82 -9.66
CA GLY A 38 4.37 -13.19 -11.07
C GLY A 38 3.07 -13.90 -11.42
N LYS A 39 2.24 -14.32 -10.45
CA LYS A 39 0.99 -15.05 -10.75
C LYS A 39 -0.20 -14.48 -9.98
N SER A 40 -1.30 -14.30 -10.71
CA SER A 40 -2.51 -13.54 -10.37
C SER A 40 -3.33 -14.04 -9.15
N ASN A 41 -2.81 -14.95 -8.34
CA ASN A 41 -3.48 -15.46 -7.14
C ASN A 41 -2.47 -15.47 -6.00
N CYS A 42 -2.71 -14.72 -4.92
CA CYS A 42 -1.88 -14.72 -3.72
C CYS A 42 -2.02 -16.07 -2.98
N ASN A 43 -1.52 -17.15 -3.56
CA ASN A 43 -1.27 -18.43 -2.92
C ASN A 43 0.24 -18.51 -2.67
N CYS A 44 0.71 -17.85 -1.60
CA CYS A 44 2.10 -17.91 -1.18
C CYS A 44 2.35 -19.28 -0.54
N ASN A 45 2.74 -20.28 -1.35
CA ASN A 45 3.17 -21.59 -0.85
C ASN A 45 4.64 -21.46 -0.41
N PHE A 46 4.87 -21.29 0.90
CA PHE A 46 6.18 -21.43 1.52
C PHE A 46 6.60 -22.90 1.37
N LYS A 47 7.53 -23.18 0.47
CA LYS A 47 8.21 -24.47 0.39
C LYS A 47 9.54 -24.37 1.12
#